data_AF-N1ZUM3-F1
#
_entry.id   AF-N1ZUM3-F1
#
_cell.length_a   1.000
_cell.length_b   1.000
_cell.length_c   1.000
_cell.angle_alpha   90.00
_cell.angle_beta   90.00
_cell.angle_gamma   90.00
#
_symmetry.space_group_name_H-M   'P 1'
#
loop_
_entity.id
_entity.type
_entity.pdbx_description
1 polymer ?
#
loop_
_entity_poly.entity_id
_entity_poly.type
_entity_poly.pdbx_seq_one_letter_code
_entity_poly.pdbx_strand_id
1 'polypeptide(L)'
;MIKYEIILKKKLNVKKIDKFTITRLCSLAGTSQNEFQRRYGTMANFVTLVLNKKLRYILRTYNKNIEQLVYDVLVELHDNKIYYANLFMLISKGRKVGEVERKINAYQSLKKTLFEGLEDYMRPRGPFYVKAIDDCSSHICSRIQVWISHDFKEDPQTIFKEFRRSLRAIEHPEDRK
;
A
#
# COMPACT_ATOMS: atom_id res chain seq x y z
N MET A 1 13.15 4.26 -12.70
CA MET A 1 12.09 4.23 -11.68
C MET A 1 11.43 5.59 -11.52
N ILE A 2 12.19 6.64 -11.15
CA ILE A 2 11.69 8.02 -10.92
C ILE A 2 10.85 8.56 -12.11
N LYS A 3 11.31 8.38 -13.35
CA LYS A 3 10.60 8.86 -14.56
C LYS A 3 9.18 8.27 -14.69
N TYR A 4 9.03 6.95 -14.48
CA TYR A 4 7.73 6.27 -14.56
C TYR A 4 6.81 6.66 -13.40
N GLU A 5 7.34 6.80 -12.19
CA GLU A 5 6.59 7.26 -11.00
C GLU A 5 6.01 8.66 -11.20
N ILE A 6 6.80 9.61 -11.74
CA ILE A 6 6.34 10.97 -12.05
C ILE A 6 5.18 10.95 -13.05
N ILE A 7 5.28 10.12 -14.09
CA ILE A 7 4.23 10.00 -15.10
C ILE A 7 2.97 9.40 -14.49
N LEU A 8 3.08 8.34 -13.68
CA LEU A 8 1.94 7.78 -12.97
C LEU A 8 1.29 8.84 -12.08
N LYS A 9 2.06 9.58 -11.27
CA LYS A 9 1.50 10.64 -10.41
C LYS A 9 0.75 11.69 -11.22
N LYS A 10 1.33 12.17 -12.32
CA LYS A 10 0.68 13.19 -13.18
C LYS A 10 -0.58 12.66 -13.89
N LYS A 11 -0.58 11.40 -14.35
CA LYS A 11 -1.69 10.87 -15.16
C LYS A 11 -2.80 10.24 -14.34
N LEU A 12 -2.47 9.67 -13.18
CA LEU A 12 -3.43 8.96 -12.33
C LEU A 12 -4.08 9.87 -11.27
N ASN A 13 -3.62 11.10 -11.08
CA ASN A 13 -4.24 12.00 -10.09
C ASN A 13 -5.39 12.86 -10.66
N VAL A 14 -5.64 12.80 -11.97
CA VAL A 14 -6.59 13.71 -12.65
C VAL A 14 -8.03 13.20 -12.56
N LYS A 15 -8.24 11.93 -12.91
CA LYS A 15 -9.56 11.29 -12.90
C LYS A 15 -9.42 9.78 -12.81
N LYS A 16 -10.49 9.10 -12.43
CA LYS A 16 -10.55 7.63 -12.47
C LYS A 16 -10.28 7.18 -13.91
N ILE A 17 -9.27 6.34 -14.11
CA ILE A 17 -8.83 5.90 -15.43
C ILE A 17 -9.34 4.50 -15.75
N ASP A 18 -10.07 4.37 -16.85
CA ASP A 18 -10.51 3.05 -17.28
C ASP A 18 -9.41 2.26 -17.97
N LYS A 19 -8.41 2.93 -18.58
CA LYS A 19 -7.32 2.30 -19.33
C LYS A 19 -6.00 3.08 -19.24
N PHE A 20 -4.98 2.42 -18.67
CA PHE A 20 -3.59 2.86 -18.76
C PHE A 20 -2.69 1.62 -18.91
N THR A 21 -1.80 1.65 -19.90
CA THR A 21 -1.05 0.46 -20.35
C THR A 21 0.46 0.70 -20.27
N ILE A 22 1.23 -0.39 -20.31
CA ILE A 22 2.71 -0.32 -20.39
C ILE A 22 3.13 0.47 -21.63
N THR A 23 2.51 0.22 -22.78
CA THR A 23 2.76 0.98 -24.03
C THR A 23 2.61 2.47 -23.83
N ARG A 24 1.51 2.92 -23.20
CA ARG A 24 1.28 4.35 -22.95
C ARG A 24 2.28 4.92 -21.94
N LEU A 25 2.61 4.17 -20.90
CA LEU A 25 3.60 4.55 -19.91
C LEU A 25 5.00 4.72 -20.54
N CYS A 26 5.42 3.77 -21.38
CA CYS A 26 6.72 3.78 -22.04
C CYS A 26 6.81 4.89 -23.10
N SER A 27 5.74 5.11 -23.88
CA SER A 27 5.66 6.23 -24.82
C SER A 27 5.82 7.58 -24.12
N LEU A 28 5.10 7.81 -23.01
CA LEU A 28 5.23 9.04 -22.22
C LEU A 28 6.60 9.16 -21.53
N ALA A 29 7.25 8.04 -21.25
CA ALA A 29 8.58 8.00 -20.68
C ALA A 29 9.69 8.06 -21.75
N GLY A 30 9.39 8.04 -23.04
CA GLY A 30 10.40 7.93 -24.10
C GLY A 30 11.31 6.71 -23.92
N THR A 31 10.75 5.57 -23.51
CA THR A 31 11.47 4.31 -23.31
C THR A 31 10.83 3.17 -24.09
N SER A 32 11.56 2.08 -24.29
CA SER A 32 11.01 0.88 -24.95
C SER A 32 10.20 0.02 -23.97
N GLN A 33 9.20 -0.69 -24.49
CA GLN A 33 8.45 -1.67 -23.70
C GLN A 33 9.35 -2.82 -23.23
N ASN A 34 10.31 -3.24 -24.06
CA ASN A 34 11.26 -4.30 -23.74
C ASN A 34 12.11 -3.94 -22.52
N GLU A 35 12.59 -2.69 -22.46
CA GLU A 35 13.34 -2.21 -21.30
C GLU A 35 12.49 -2.22 -20.02
N PHE A 36 11.22 -1.78 -20.12
CA PHE A 36 10.30 -1.82 -18.99
C PHE A 36 10.04 -3.26 -18.52
N GLN A 37 9.72 -4.17 -19.44
CA GLN A 37 9.40 -5.57 -19.12
C GLN A 37 10.62 -6.30 -18.55
N ARG A 38 11.82 -6.07 -19.07
CA ARG A 38 13.05 -6.63 -18.50
C ARG A 38 13.26 -6.20 -17.05
N ARG A 39 12.87 -4.95 -16.71
CA ARG A 39 13.13 -4.37 -15.38
C ARG A 39 12.04 -4.65 -14.36
N TYR A 40 10.77 -4.64 -14.77
CA TYR A 40 9.64 -4.72 -13.85
C TYR A 40 8.69 -5.88 -14.16
N GLY A 41 8.83 -6.53 -15.33
CA GLY A 41 7.92 -7.55 -15.82
C GLY A 41 6.59 -6.95 -16.26
N THR A 42 5.68 -6.76 -15.31
CA THR A 42 4.29 -6.34 -15.56
C THR A 42 3.99 -4.97 -14.97
N MET A 43 2.89 -4.34 -15.44
CA MET A 43 2.38 -3.11 -14.83
C MET A 43 2.00 -3.34 -13.35
N ALA A 44 1.41 -4.48 -13.03
CA ALA A 44 1.04 -4.83 -11.65
C ALA A 44 2.29 -4.87 -10.75
N ASN A 45 3.35 -5.56 -11.16
CA ASN A 45 4.61 -5.63 -10.41
C ASN A 45 5.22 -4.25 -10.20
N PHE A 46 5.25 -3.42 -11.25
CA PHE A 46 5.76 -2.05 -11.15
C PHE A 46 4.93 -1.21 -10.17
N VAL A 47 3.60 -1.28 -10.24
CA VAL A 47 2.70 -0.54 -9.35
C VAL A 47 2.84 -1.01 -7.90
N THR A 48 2.90 -2.32 -7.65
CA THR A 48 3.18 -2.89 -6.31
C THR A 48 4.49 -2.36 -5.75
N LEU A 49 5.54 -2.28 -6.57
CA LEU A 49 6.83 -1.71 -6.17
C LEU A 49 6.70 -0.23 -5.77
N VAL A 50 5.95 0.55 -6.53
CA VAL A 50 5.68 1.97 -6.22
C VAL A 50 4.91 2.12 -4.91
N LEU A 51 3.87 1.30 -4.69
CA LEU A 51 3.09 1.32 -3.46
C LEU A 51 3.95 0.94 -2.24
N ASN A 52 4.74 -0.14 -2.33
CA ASN A 52 5.64 -0.54 -1.25
C ASN A 52 6.70 0.53 -0.93
N LYS A 53 7.21 1.22 -1.95
CA LYS A 53 8.18 2.31 -1.74
C LYS A 53 7.54 3.48 -0.98
N LYS A 54 6.31 3.87 -1.35
CA LYS A 54 5.57 4.92 -0.64
C LYS A 54 5.24 4.51 0.79
N LEU A 55 4.75 3.29 0.99
CA LEU A 55 4.41 2.77 2.30
C LEU A 55 5.65 2.74 3.23
N ARG A 56 6.79 2.24 2.75
CA ARG A 56 8.06 2.28 3.49
C ARG A 56 8.50 3.70 3.83
N TYR A 57 8.29 4.66 2.94
CA TYR A 57 8.65 6.05 3.21
C TYR A 57 7.84 6.62 4.39
N ILE A 58 6.53 6.36 4.42
CA ILE A 58 5.65 6.81 5.52
C ILE A 58 6.06 6.14 6.84
N LEU A 59 6.23 4.80 6.82
CA LEU A 59 6.54 3.99 8.00
C LEU A 59 7.94 4.24 8.60
N ARG A 60 8.88 4.81 7.83
CA ARG A 60 10.24 5.15 8.32
C ARG A 60 10.30 6.44 9.16
N THR A 61 9.17 7.07 9.46
CA THR A 61 9.15 8.32 10.25
C THR A 61 9.29 8.03 11.74
N TYR A 62 10.53 7.82 12.21
CA TYR A 62 10.85 7.32 13.56
C TYR A 62 10.42 8.21 14.75
N ASN A 63 10.02 9.47 14.50
CA ASN A 63 9.64 10.41 15.55
C ASN A 63 8.17 10.31 15.99
N LYS A 64 7.41 9.37 15.43
CA LYS A 64 5.97 9.21 15.66
C LYS A 64 5.68 7.90 16.41
N ASN A 65 4.59 7.86 17.17
CA ASN A 65 4.09 6.60 17.74
C ASN A 65 3.40 5.73 16.68
N ILE A 66 3.13 4.47 16.99
CA ILE A 66 2.57 3.52 16.02
C ILE A 66 1.16 3.94 15.55
N GLU A 67 0.36 4.50 16.46
CA GLU A 67 -0.98 5.03 16.18
C GLU A 67 -0.91 6.11 15.10
N GLN A 68 0.01 7.07 15.24
CA GLN A 68 0.20 8.15 14.27
C GLN A 68 0.77 7.65 12.94
N LEU A 69 1.71 6.69 12.96
CA LEU A 69 2.26 6.11 11.73
C LEU A 69 1.16 5.47 10.86
N VAL A 70 0.28 4.68 11.48
CA VAL A 70 -0.82 4.04 10.76
C VAL A 70 -1.86 5.06 10.33
N TYR A 71 -2.16 6.06 11.17
CA TYR A 71 -3.08 7.12 10.80
C TYR A 71 -2.59 7.92 9.59
N ASP A 72 -1.29 8.26 9.53
CA ASP A 72 -0.70 8.96 8.39
C ASP A 72 -0.80 8.17 7.08
N VAL A 73 -0.69 6.84 7.14
CA VAL A 73 -0.93 5.98 5.97
C VAL A 73 -2.37 6.14 5.48
N LEU A 74 -3.36 6.14 6.39
CA LEU A 74 -4.77 6.29 6.03
C LEU A 74 -5.08 7.67 5.44
N VAL A 75 -4.51 8.72 6.03
CA VAL A 75 -4.65 10.10 5.53
C VAL A 75 -4.04 10.24 4.13
N GLU A 76 -2.80 9.79 3.91
CA GLU A 76 -2.15 9.85 2.59
C GLU A 76 -2.97 9.11 1.53
N LEU A 77 -3.50 7.93 1.87
CA LEU A 77 -4.37 7.16 0.97
C LEU A 77 -5.66 7.91 0.61
N HIS A 78 -6.30 8.53 1.60
CA HIS A 78 -7.55 9.26 1.41
C HIS A 78 -7.37 10.58 0.66
N ASP A 79 -6.38 11.39 1.03
CA ASP A 79 -6.10 12.69 0.40
C ASP A 79 -5.71 12.54 -1.08
N ASN A 80 -5.15 11.39 -1.44
CA ASN A 80 -4.81 11.03 -2.81
C ASN A 80 -5.68 9.88 -3.33
N LYS A 81 -6.93 9.75 -2.89
CA LYS A 81 -7.81 8.61 -3.18
C LYS A 81 -7.96 8.28 -4.68
N ILE A 82 -8.03 9.29 -5.54
CA ILE A 82 -8.12 9.09 -7.00
C ILE A 82 -6.86 8.39 -7.52
N TYR A 83 -5.68 8.86 -7.08
CA TYR A 83 -4.40 8.28 -7.46
C TYR A 83 -4.28 6.82 -6.99
N TYR A 84 -4.59 6.54 -5.72
CA TYR A 84 -4.49 5.19 -5.18
C TYR A 84 -5.54 4.25 -5.77
N ALA A 85 -6.80 4.68 -5.93
CA ALA A 85 -7.82 3.88 -6.62
C ALA A 85 -7.35 3.47 -8.03
N ASN A 86 -6.75 4.41 -8.77
CA ASN A 86 -6.20 4.14 -10.08
C ASN A 86 -5.02 3.14 -10.05
N LEU A 87 -4.10 3.25 -9.09
CA LEU A 87 -3.03 2.26 -8.92
C LEU A 87 -3.60 0.87 -8.63
N PHE A 88 -4.57 0.76 -7.73
CA PHE A 88 -5.19 -0.53 -7.41
C PHE A 88 -6.01 -1.10 -8.57
N MET A 89 -6.61 -0.27 -9.42
CA MET A 89 -7.21 -0.74 -10.68
C MET A 89 -6.16 -1.31 -11.65
N LEU A 90 -4.94 -0.77 -11.69
CA LEU A 90 -3.87 -1.30 -12.54
C LEU A 90 -3.32 -2.65 -12.03
N ILE A 91 -3.49 -2.94 -10.75
CA ILE A 91 -3.25 -4.27 -10.16
C ILE A 91 -4.42 -5.22 -10.48
N SER A 92 -5.66 -4.73 -10.34
CA SER A 92 -6.89 -5.54 -10.29
C SER A 92 -7.55 -5.74 -11.65
N LYS A 93 -6.89 -5.39 -12.75
CA LYS A 93 -7.51 -5.41 -14.07
C LYS A 93 -7.62 -6.83 -14.63
N GLY A 94 -8.79 -7.43 -14.41
CA GLY A 94 -9.36 -8.53 -15.18
C GLY A 94 -9.78 -9.75 -14.33
N ARG A 95 -10.52 -10.67 -14.98
CA ARG A 95 -11.17 -11.85 -14.35
C ARG A 95 -10.43 -13.17 -14.62
N LYS A 96 -9.26 -13.12 -15.26
CA LYS A 96 -8.50 -14.32 -15.62
C LYS A 96 -7.71 -14.84 -14.42
N VAL A 97 -7.46 -16.14 -14.38
CA VAL A 97 -6.74 -16.83 -13.28
C VAL A 97 -5.41 -16.13 -12.94
N GLY A 98 -4.59 -15.79 -13.95
CA GLY A 98 -3.32 -15.08 -13.73
C GLY A 98 -3.44 -13.61 -13.29
N GLU A 99 -4.63 -13.02 -13.25
CA GLU A 99 -4.86 -11.66 -12.73
C GLU A 99 -5.25 -11.69 -11.25
N VAL A 100 -5.96 -12.74 -10.81
CA VAL A 100 -6.26 -13.00 -9.39
C VAL A 100 -4.98 -13.23 -8.60
N GLU A 101 -4.06 -14.05 -9.12
CA GLU A 101 -2.75 -14.28 -8.49
C GLU A 101 -1.94 -12.99 -8.34
N ARG A 102 -1.92 -12.12 -9.36
CA ARG A 102 -1.20 -10.84 -9.30
C ARG A 102 -1.78 -9.92 -8.23
N LYS A 103 -3.11 -9.89 -8.10
CA LYS A 103 -3.80 -9.15 -7.05
C LYS A 103 -3.39 -9.68 -5.68
N ILE A 104 -3.47 -10.99 -5.47
CA ILE A 104 -3.06 -11.64 -4.21
C ILE A 104 -1.61 -11.31 -3.88
N ASN A 105 -0.69 -11.48 -4.83
CA ASN A 105 0.74 -11.21 -4.64
C ASN A 105 1.01 -9.74 -4.30
N ALA A 106 0.28 -8.80 -4.93
CA ALA A 106 0.40 -7.38 -4.61
C ALA A 106 -0.02 -7.08 -3.16
N TYR A 107 -1.17 -7.61 -2.72
CA TYR A 107 -1.64 -7.42 -1.35
C TYR A 107 -0.74 -8.11 -0.32
N GLN A 108 -0.25 -9.32 -0.59
CA GLN A 108 0.73 -9.99 0.27
C GLN A 108 2.02 -9.17 0.39
N SER A 109 2.47 -8.55 -0.71
CA SER A 109 3.64 -7.68 -0.70
C SER A 109 3.43 -6.40 0.11
N LEU A 110 2.23 -5.81 0.05
CA LEU A 110 1.86 -4.65 0.88
C LEU A 110 1.74 -5.02 2.36
N LYS A 111 1.11 -6.16 2.68
CA LYS A 111 1.06 -6.71 4.05
C LYS A 111 2.47 -6.88 4.59
N LYS A 112 3.36 -7.54 3.83
CA LYS A 112 4.74 -7.74 4.24
C LYS A 112 5.45 -6.42 4.52
N THR A 113 5.27 -5.43 3.65
CA THR A 113 5.85 -4.09 3.83
C THR A 113 5.33 -3.40 5.10
N LEU A 114 4.04 -3.55 5.39
CA LEU A 114 3.45 -3.01 6.61
C LEU A 114 3.99 -3.74 7.86
N PHE A 115 4.02 -5.07 7.83
CA PHE A 115 4.61 -5.90 8.88
C PHE A 115 6.05 -5.46 9.19
N GLU A 116 6.90 -5.35 8.16
CA GLU A 116 8.30 -4.94 8.30
C GLU A 116 8.41 -3.55 8.94
N GLY A 117 7.57 -2.59 8.53
CA GLY A 117 7.59 -1.25 9.11
C GLY A 117 7.13 -1.21 10.58
N LEU A 118 6.12 -1.99 10.94
CA LEU A 118 5.67 -2.11 12.33
C LEU A 118 6.70 -2.87 13.20
N GLU A 119 7.34 -3.90 12.65
CA GLU A 119 8.40 -4.64 13.32
C GLU A 119 9.65 -3.77 13.54
N ASP A 120 10.08 -3.02 12.52
CA ASP A 120 11.19 -2.07 12.62
C ASP A 120 10.90 -0.97 13.66
N TYR A 121 9.63 -0.56 13.79
CA TYR A 121 9.20 0.35 14.85
C TYR A 121 9.34 -0.28 16.24
N MET A 122 8.95 -1.55 16.42
CA MET A 122 8.96 -2.22 17.72
C MET A 122 10.35 -2.69 18.16
N ARG A 123 11.22 -3.09 17.22
CA ARG A 123 12.55 -3.64 17.50
C ARG A 123 13.39 -2.85 18.53
N PRO A 124 13.48 -1.50 18.47
CA PRO A 124 14.23 -0.73 19.47
C PRO A 124 13.47 -0.45 20.78
N ARG A 125 12.18 -0.78 20.87
CA ARG A 125 11.29 -0.40 21.99
C ARG A 125 11.11 -1.51 23.04
N GLY A 126 11.65 -2.70 22.80
CA GLY A 126 11.63 -3.82 23.75
C GLY A 126 11.00 -5.08 23.16
N PRO A 127 10.67 -6.06 24.01
CA PRO A 127 10.03 -7.31 23.59
C PRO A 127 8.67 -7.05 22.93
N PHE A 128 8.37 -7.79 21.87
CA PHE A 128 7.07 -7.75 21.20
C PHE A 128 6.68 -9.13 20.68
N TYR A 129 5.38 -9.36 20.47
CA TYR A 129 4.90 -10.59 19.86
C TYR A 129 4.82 -10.44 18.34
N VAL A 130 5.66 -11.18 17.61
CA VAL A 130 5.64 -11.23 16.14
C VAL A 130 4.23 -11.51 15.60
N LYS A 131 3.51 -12.44 16.23
CA LYS A 131 2.12 -12.76 15.87
C LYS A 131 1.18 -11.55 15.98
N ALA A 132 1.35 -10.70 16.99
CA ALA A 132 0.54 -9.49 17.13
C ALA A 132 0.75 -8.51 15.97
N ILE A 133 2.00 -8.39 15.49
CA ILE A 133 2.34 -7.56 14.33
C ILE A 133 1.75 -8.16 13.05
N ASP A 134 1.83 -9.49 12.88
CA ASP A 134 1.23 -10.17 11.72
C ASP A 134 -0.29 -10.03 11.68
N ASP A 135 -0.96 -10.24 12.82
CA ASP A 135 -2.42 -10.08 12.94
C ASP A 135 -2.84 -8.64 12.64
N CYS A 136 -2.13 -7.65 13.19
CA CYS A 136 -2.43 -6.24 12.97
C CYS A 136 -2.19 -5.81 11.52
N SER A 137 -1.04 -6.17 10.93
CA SER A 137 -0.73 -5.86 9.54
C SER A 137 -1.72 -6.52 8.57
N SER A 138 -2.16 -7.75 8.86
CA SER A 138 -3.22 -8.44 8.11
C SER A 138 -4.54 -7.69 8.18
N HIS A 139 -4.94 -7.28 9.40
CA HIS A 139 -6.19 -6.54 9.61
C HIS A 139 -6.18 -5.20 8.86
N ILE A 140 -5.11 -4.42 9.00
CA ILE A 140 -4.96 -3.12 8.32
C ILE A 140 -5.01 -3.30 6.80
N CYS A 141 -4.25 -4.24 6.23
CA CYS A 141 -4.22 -4.45 4.78
C CYS A 141 -5.57 -4.92 4.23
N SER A 142 -6.24 -5.85 4.90
CA SER A 142 -7.57 -6.33 4.52
C SER A 142 -8.58 -5.18 4.52
N ARG A 143 -8.55 -4.36 5.57
CA ARG A 143 -9.48 -3.24 5.72
C ARG A 143 -9.23 -2.12 4.71
N ILE A 144 -7.98 -1.79 4.42
CA ILE A 144 -7.61 -0.85 3.35
C ILE A 144 -8.11 -1.35 2.00
N GLN A 145 -7.97 -2.65 1.70
CA GLN A 145 -8.49 -3.24 0.47
C GLN A 145 -10.00 -3.05 0.34
N VAL A 146 -10.75 -3.30 1.42
CA VAL A 146 -12.20 -3.08 1.45
C VAL A 146 -12.52 -1.59 1.24
N TRP A 147 -11.80 -0.70 1.91
CA TRP A 147 -12.01 0.74 1.82
C TRP A 147 -11.77 1.28 0.40
N ILE A 148 -10.72 0.81 -0.28
CA ILE A 148 -10.45 1.12 -1.69
C ILE A 148 -11.58 0.62 -2.60
N SER A 149 -12.09 -0.60 -2.37
CA SER A 149 -13.16 -1.18 -3.18
C SER A 149 -14.49 -0.42 -3.06
N HIS A 150 -14.67 0.32 -1.96
CA HIS A 150 -15.79 1.22 -1.73
C HIS A 150 -15.46 2.68 -2.04
N ASP A 151 -14.47 2.95 -2.89
CA ASP A 151 -14.06 4.29 -3.35
C ASP A 151 -13.75 5.27 -2.19
N PHE A 152 -13.18 4.77 -1.09
CA PHE A 152 -12.80 5.56 0.08
C PHE A 152 -13.95 6.38 0.69
N LYS A 153 -15.17 5.82 0.72
CA LYS A 153 -16.36 6.50 1.26
C LYS A 153 -16.25 6.90 2.74
N GLU A 154 -15.55 6.11 3.53
CA GLU A 154 -15.41 6.32 4.96
C GLU A 154 -14.24 7.26 5.27
N ASP A 155 -14.37 8.05 6.33
CA ASP A 155 -13.31 8.95 6.81
C ASP A 155 -12.12 8.16 7.43
N PRO A 156 -10.86 8.60 7.23
CA PRO A 156 -9.68 7.96 7.82
C PRO A 156 -9.79 7.72 9.34
N GLN A 157 -10.41 8.63 10.09
CA GLN A 157 -10.59 8.51 11.53
C GLN A 157 -11.51 7.34 11.90
N THR A 158 -12.54 7.09 11.09
CA THR A 158 -13.46 5.95 11.30
C THR A 158 -12.72 4.64 11.12
N ILE A 159 -11.94 4.52 10.04
CA ILE A 159 -11.11 3.34 9.77
C ILE A 159 -10.07 3.14 10.88
N PHE A 160 -9.40 4.21 11.30
CA PHE A 160 -8.36 4.17 12.32
C PHE A 160 -8.86 3.64 13.67
N LYS A 161 -10.09 3.99 14.07
CA LYS A 161 -10.71 3.49 15.32
C LYS A 161 -10.78 1.97 15.37
N GLU A 162 -10.91 1.29 14.22
CA GLU A 162 -10.93 -0.18 14.14
C GLU A 162 -9.57 -0.80 14.49
N PHE A 163 -8.46 -0.10 14.20
CA PHE A 163 -7.10 -0.62 14.42
C PHE A 163 -6.54 -0.28 15.79
N ARG A 164 -7.09 0.73 16.46
CA ARG A 164 -6.52 1.30 17.68
C ARG A 164 -6.25 0.25 18.76
N ARG A 165 -7.18 -0.69 18.96
CA ARG A 165 -7.01 -1.78 19.92
C ARG A 165 -5.85 -2.70 19.54
N SER A 166 -5.77 -3.11 18.26
CA SER A 166 -4.69 -3.97 17.77
C SER A 166 -3.31 -3.30 17.87
N LEU A 167 -3.24 -1.99 17.61
CA LEU A 167 -2.02 -1.20 17.69
C LEU A 167 -1.53 -1.05 19.13
N ARG A 168 -2.42 -0.73 20.07
CA ARG A 168 -2.08 -0.70 21.50
C ARG A 168 -1.61 -2.06 22.00
N ALA A 169 -2.25 -3.13 21.54
CA ALA A 169 -1.88 -4.49 21.92
C ALA A 169 -0.53 -4.95 21.31
N ILE A 170 0.09 -4.16 20.43
CA ILE A 170 1.48 -4.34 19.98
C ILE A 170 2.43 -3.60 20.92
N GLU A 171 2.11 -2.34 21.29
CA GLU A 171 2.95 -1.50 22.16
C GLU A 171 2.94 -1.92 23.63
N HIS A 172 1.80 -2.44 24.10
CA HIS A 172 1.57 -2.85 25.49
C HIS A 172 1.14 -4.32 25.54
N PRO A 173 2.07 -5.27 25.29
CA PRO A 173 1.76 -6.69 25.34
C PRO A 173 1.25 -7.15 26.71
N GLU A 174 1.62 -6.46 27.78
CA GLU A 174 1.18 -6.71 29.16
C GLU A 174 -0.32 -6.48 29.40
N ASP A 175 -0.96 -5.62 28.60
CA ASP A 175 -2.40 -5.29 28.72
C ASP A 175 -3.31 -6.40 28.16
N ARG A 176 -2.74 -7.51 27.66
CA ARG A 176 -3.47 -8.68 27.14
C ARG A 176 -3.83 -9.71 28.23
N LYS A 177 -3.53 -9.43 29.51
CA LYS A 177 -3.87 -10.29 30.65
C LYS A 177 -5.31 -10.11 31.10
#